data_AF-A0A6A6SFC1-F1
#
_entry.id   AF-A0A6A6SFC1-F1
#
_cell.length_a   1.000
_cell.length_b   1.000
_cell.length_c   1.000
_cell.angle_alpha   90.00
_cell.angle_beta   90.00
_cell.angle_gamma   90.00
#
_symmetry.space_group_name_H-M   'P 1'
#
loop_
_entity.id
_entity.type
_entity.pdbx_description
1 polymer ?
#
loop_
_entity_poly.entity_id
_entity_poly.type
_entity_poly.pdbx_seq_one_letter_code
_entity_poly.pdbx_strand_id
1 'polypeptide(L)'
;MGSSLFAPFFSLWLADLAVKNRAIIISADYRLLPTLRGAIDPLQDLEDFWQWTRKDLDAVLERRAPGHSVDLGKLMITGGSAGGYFGLQVALSHPDEVSVLAIQYPYVDVKDKVFTEGPGENDPTVLRWPKEQIPEEGEGLEWVEDARMKMVSKAGFERSAFNISLCTYGQFYSKVVDPLGLDVVELEPLRRIEAGAKLPKKM
;
A
#
# COMPACT_ATOMS: atom_id res chain seq x y z
N MET A 1 14.44 -0.67 -4.41
CA MET A 1 13.40 -1.56 -3.85
C MET A 1 12.18 -0.71 -3.47
N GLY A 2 11.08 -1.26 -2.95
CA GLY A 2 9.80 -0.54 -2.98
C GLY A 2 9.33 -0.18 -4.39
N SER A 3 9.95 -0.78 -5.41
CA SER A 3 9.57 -0.58 -6.80
C SER A 3 8.63 -1.70 -7.22
N SER A 4 7.66 -1.32 -8.03
CA SER A 4 6.73 -2.15 -8.79
C SER A 4 7.35 -3.36 -9.49
N LEU A 5 8.65 -3.37 -9.80
CA LEU A 5 9.34 -4.46 -10.48
C LEU A 5 10.28 -5.28 -9.59
N PHE A 6 10.19 -5.13 -8.26
CA PHE A 6 10.99 -5.93 -7.35
C PHE A 6 10.50 -7.38 -7.33
N ALA A 7 11.23 -8.28 -8.00
CA ALA A 7 10.81 -9.66 -8.23
C ALA A 7 10.33 -10.42 -6.98
N PRO A 8 10.95 -10.30 -5.79
CA PRO A 8 10.47 -10.98 -4.59
C PRO A 8 9.06 -10.57 -4.11
N PHE A 9 8.51 -9.44 -4.58
CA PHE A 9 7.14 -9.03 -4.27
C PHE A 9 6.10 -9.57 -5.26
N PHE A 10 6.54 -10.21 -6.35
CA PHE A 10 5.64 -10.93 -7.26
C PHE A 10 5.44 -12.36 -6.78
N SER A 11 4.25 -12.63 -6.25
CA SER A 11 3.87 -13.99 -5.89
C SER A 11 3.78 -14.89 -7.12
N LEU A 12 4.39 -16.08 -7.08
CA LEU A 12 4.39 -17.03 -8.20
C LEU A 12 2.98 -17.38 -8.69
N TRP A 13 2.01 -17.51 -7.76
CA TRP A 13 0.61 -17.78 -8.12
C TRP A 13 0.01 -16.68 -9.02
N LEU A 14 0.45 -15.43 -8.88
CA LEU A 14 -0.04 -14.32 -9.69
C LEU A 14 0.49 -14.42 -11.13
N ALA A 15 1.76 -14.79 -11.28
CA ALA A 15 2.36 -15.04 -12.59
C ALA A 15 1.68 -16.23 -13.29
N ASP A 16 1.48 -17.34 -12.57
CA ASP A 16 0.78 -18.52 -13.09
C ASP A 16 -0.65 -18.19 -13.51
N LEU A 17 -1.37 -17.41 -12.70
CA LEU A 17 -2.73 -16.98 -13.00
C LEU A 17 -2.76 -16.06 -14.22
N ALA A 18 -1.80 -15.14 -14.34
CA ALA A 18 -1.69 -14.25 -15.49
C ALA A 18 -1.45 -15.02 -16.79
N VAL A 19 -0.50 -15.97 -16.78
CA VAL A 19 -0.23 -16.86 -17.92
C VAL A 19 -1.47 -17.70 -18.27
N LYS A 20 -2.09 -18.32 -17.28
CA LYS A 20 -3.28 -19.17 -17.48
C LYS A 20 -4.46 -18.42 -18.10
N ASN A 21 -4.64 -17.14 -17.73
CA ASN A 21 -5.78 -16.33 -18.19
C ASN A 21 -5.42 -15.35 -19.31
N ARG A 22 -4.17 -15.37 -19.81
CA ARG A 22 -3.65 -14.37 -20.77
C ARG A 22 -3.86 -12.93 -20.28
N ALA A 23 -3.70 -12.72 -18.97
CA ALA A 23 -3.89 -11.41 -18.36
C ALA A 23 -2.58 -10.61 -18.35
N ILE A 24 -2.73 -9.29 -18.34
CA ILE A 24 -1.63 -8.34 -18.14
C ILE A 24 -1.52 -7.97 -16.67
N ILE A 25 -0.30 -7.71 -16.20
CA ILE A 25 -0.05 -7.18 -14.86
C ILE A 25 0.41 -5.74 -15.01
N ILE A 26 -0.24 -4.84 -14.29
CA ILE A 26 0.12 -3.42 -14.24
C ILE A 26 0.37 -3.09 -12.77
N SER A 27 1.57 -2.63 -12.45
CA SER A 27 1.99 -2.36 -11.08
C SER A 27 2.37 -0.89 -10.94
N ALA A 28 1.72 -0.19 -10.00
CA ALA A 28 1.98 1.22 -9.72
C ALA A 28 3.25 1.41 -8.88
N ASP A 29 4.06 2.41 -9.23
CA ASP A 29 5.13 2.95 -8.38
C ASP A 29 4.60 4.22 -7.67
N TYR A 30 3.68 4.07 -6.72
CA TYR A 30 3.16 5.19 -5.92
C TYR A 30 4.21 5.70 -4.90
N ARG A 31 4.03 6.92 -4.38
CA ARG A 31 4.93 7.52 -3.38
C ARG A 31 5.04 6.63 -2.13
N LEU A 32 6.26 6.43 -1.65
CA LEU A 32 6.53 5.72 -0.41
C LEU A 32 6.41 6.67 0.79
N LEU A 33 5.87 6.16 1.89
CA LEU A 33 5.81 6.88 3.16
C LEU A 33 7.19 6.97 3.83
N PRO A 34 7.44 8.00 4.67
CA PRO A 34 6.55 9.14 4.97
C PRO A 34 6.46 10.16 3.83
N THR A 35 5.34 10.90 3.78
CA THR A 35 5.13 12.08 2.93
C THR A 35 4.46 13.20 3.73
N LEU A 36 4.41 14.42 3.17
CA LEU A 36 3.85 15.60 3.85
C LEU A 36 2.42 15.39 4.35
N ARG A 37 1.57 14.71 3.57
CA ARG A 37 0.17 14.43 3.94
C ARG A 37 -0.05 12.99 4.38
N GLY A 38 1.03 12.26 4.69
CA GLY A 38 0.98 10.84 5.05
C GLY A 38 0.30 10.01 3.98
N ALA A 39 -0.54 9.06 4.40
CA ALA A 39 -1.17 8.09 3.50
C ALA A 39 -2.09 8.71 2.44
N ILE A 40 -2.51 9.97 2.58
CA ILE A 40 -3.29 10.69 1.55
C ILE A 40 -2.52 10.79 0.23
N ASP A 41 -1.21 11.03 0.28
CA ASP A 41 -0.38 11.20 -0.92
C ASP A 41 -0.33 9.94 -1.80
N PRO A 42 0.06 8.75 -1.29
CA PRO A 42 0.00 7.53 -2.09
C PRO A 42 -1.42 7.12 -2.49
N LEU A 43 -2.44 7.42 -1.69
CA LEU A 43 -3.84 7.19 -2.09
C LEU A 43 -4.23 8.05 -3.30
N GLN A 44 -3.79 9.30 -3.34
CA GLN A 44 -3.97 10.14 -4.53
C GLN A 44 -3.23 9.60 -5.74
N ASP A 45 -1.98 9.13 -5.58
CA ASP A 45 -1.23 8.53 -6.69
C ASP A 45 -1.92 7.29 -7.26
N LEU A 46 -2.55 6.49 -6.40
CA LEU A 46 -3.30 5.31 -6.80
C LEU A 46 -4.61 5.66 -7.50
N GLU A 47 -5.27 6.74 -7.11
CA GLU A 47 -6.41 7.28 -7.84
C GLU A 47 -5.98 7.79 -9.23
N ASP A 48 -4.90 8.57 -9.31
CA ASP A 48 -4.35 9.04 -10.59
C ASP A 48 -3.96 7.87 -11.49
N PHE A 49 -3.36 6.82 -10.92
CA PHE A 49 -3.04 5.58 -11.62
C PHE A 49 -4.31 4.85 -12.09
N TRP A 50 -5.34 4.79 -11.25
CA TRP A 50 -6.64 4.21 -11.60
C TRP A 50 -7.25 4.91 -12.81
N GLN A 51 -7.28 6.25 -12.81
CA GLN A 51 -7.76 7.05 -13.93
C GLN A 51 -6.90 6.86 -15.19
N TRP A 52 -5.57 6.82 -15.03
CA TRP A 52 -4.64 6.56 -16.13
C TRP A 52 -4.91 5.21 -16.82
N THR A 53 -5.20 4.15 -16.05
CA THR A 53 -5.50 2.83 -16.67
C THR A 53 -6.76 2.82 -17.54
N ARG A 54 -7.68 3.76 -17.35
CA ARG A 54 -8.91 3.90 -18.15
C ARG A 54 -8.75 4.81 -19.36
N LYS A 55 -7.86 5.80 -19.24
CA LYS A 55 -7.71 6.86 -20.24
C LYS A 55 -6.56 6.61 -21.20
N ASP A 56 -5.42 6.16 -20.69
CA ASP A 56 -4.15 6.25 -21.41
C ASP A 56 -3.49 4.87 -21.63
N LEU A 57 -3.92 3.83 -20.92
CA LEU A 57 -3.35 2.48 -21.03
C LEU A 57 -3.48 1.89 -22.43
N ASP A 58 -4.63 2.06 -23.09
CA ASP A 58 -4.84 1.55 -24.46
C ASP A 58 -3.83 2.15 -25.44
N ALA A 59 -3.53 3.45 -25.31
CA ALA A 59 -2.50 4.10 -26.13
C ALA A 59 -1.08 3.58 -25.83
N VAL A 60 -0.83 3.12 -24.61
CA VAL A 60 0.44 2.43 -24.27
C VAL A 60 0.48 1.04 -24.87
N LEU A 61 -0.61 0.26 -24.79
CA LEU A 61 -0.71 -1.07 -25.36
C LEU A 61 -0.53 -1.02 -26.88
N GLU A 62 -1.21 -0.11 -27.58
CA GLU A 62 -1.05 0.03 -29.03
C GLU A 62 0.40 0.31 -29.44
N ARG A 63 1.13 1.11 -28.64
CA ARG A 63 2.52 1.45 -28.93
C ARG A 63 3.52 0.34 -28.54
N ARG A 64 3.27 -0.38 -27.45
CA ARG A 64 4.26 -1.30 -26.83
C ARG A 64 3.97 -2.77 -27.09
N ALA A 65 2.70 -3.11 -27.33
CA ALA A 65 2.21 -4.45 -27.61
C ALA A 65 1.04 -4.39 -28.62
N PRO A 66 1.29 -3.97 -29.88
CA PRO A 66 0.24 -3.83 -30.88
C PRO A 66 -0.62 -5.09 -31.00
N GLY A 67 -1.93 -4.90 -31.21
CA GLY A 67 -2.89 -6.01 -31.30
C GLY A 67 -3.31 -6.63 -29.97
N HIS A 68 -2.84 -6.08 -28.83
CA HIS A 68 -3.30 -6.47 -27.50
C HIS A 68 -4.22 -5.39 -26.91
N SER A 69 -5.24 -5.81 -26.18
CA SER A 69 -6.15 -4.94 -25.44
C SER A 69 -6.40 -5.51 -24.04
N VAL A 70 -6.96 -4.68 -23.16
CA VAL A 70 -7.36 -5.09 -21.81
C VAL A 70 -8.87 -5.06 -21.66
N ASP A 71 -9.43 -6.06 -20.99
CA ASP A 71 -10.83 -6.09 -20.57
C ASP A 71 -10.92 -5.62 -19.13
N LEU A 72 -11.17 -4.32 -18.92
CA LEU A 72 -11.32 -3.74 -17.58
C LEU A 72 -12.55 -4.28 -16.82
N GLY A 73 -13.48 -4.97 -17.51
CA GLY A 73 -14.56 -5.70 -16.87
C GLY A 73 -14.11 -6.98 -16.16
N LYS A 74 -12.84 -7.39 -16.32
CA LYS A 74 -12.20 -8.54 -15.65
C LYS A 74 -10.98 -8.11 -14.85
N LEU A 75 -11.16 -7.07 -14.03
CA LEU A 75 -10.10 -6.48 -13.24
C LEU A 75 -9.95 -7.16 -11.87
N MET A 76 -8.72 -7.58 -11.56
CA MET A 76 -8.34 -8.07 -10.23
C MET A 76 -7.34 -7.10 -9.59
N ILE A 77 -7.56 -6.75 -8.33
CA ILE A 77 -6.58 -6.04 -7.49
C ILE A 77 -5.92 -7.05 -6.55
N THR A 78 -4.59 -6.96 -6.42
CA THR A 78 -3.80 -7.81 -5.52
C THR A 78 -2.72 -7.01 -4.84
N GLY A 79 -2.34 -7.40 -3.62
CA GLY A 79 -1.30 -6.74 -2.84
C GLY A 79 -1.07 -7.43 -1.49
N GLY A 80 0.15 -7.36 -0.98
CA GLY A 80 0.51 -7.91 0.34
C GLY A 80 0.79 -6.82 1.37
N SER A 81 0.45 -7.04 2.65
CA SER A 81 0.72 -6.10 3.75
C SER A 81 0.23 -4.67 3.43
N ALA A 82 1.12 -3.67 3.35
CA ALA A 82 0.79 -2.30 2.96
C ALA A 82 0.24 -2.21 1.52
N GLY A 83 0.66 -3.07 0.60
CA GLY A 83 0.03 -3.16 -0.72
C GLY A 83 -1.40 -3.68 -0.64
N GLY A 84 -1.72 -4.51 0.35
CA GLY A 84 -3.08 -4.96 0.64
C GLY A 84 -3.96 -3.83 1.20
N TYR A 85 -3.41 -2.98 2.08
CA TYR A 85 -4.05 -1.74 2.53
C TYR A 85 -4.45 -0.87 1.33
N PHE A 86 -3.48 -0.53 0.49
CA PHE A 86 -3.70 0.34 -0.67
C PHE A 86 -4.65 -0.28 -1.71
N GLY A 87 -4.51 -1.58 -1.98
CA GLY A 87 -5.41 -2.30 -2.87
C GLY A 87 -6.86 -2.31 -2.37
N LEU A 88 -7.07 -2.51 -1.06
CA LEU A 88 -8.39 -2.41 -0.44
C LEU A 88 -8.96 -1.00 -0.55
N GLN A 89 -8.15 0.03 -0.31
CA GLN A 89 -8.59 1.43 -0.41
C GLN A 89 -9.07 1.79 -1.82
N VAL A 90 -8.37 1.36 -2.86
CA VAL A 90 -8.81 1.53 -4.27
C VAL A 90 -10.10 0.76 -4.52
N ALA A 91 -10.18 -0.49 -4.05
CA ALA A 91 -11.37 -1.33 -4.22
C ALA A 91 -12.62 -0.74 -3.53
N LEU A 92 -12.47 -0.12 -2.37
CA LEU A 92 -13.56 0.56 -1.66
C LEU A 92 -14.01 1.85 -2.38
N SER A 93 -13.13 2.49 -3.15
CA SER A 93 -13.47 3.66 -3.96
C SER A 93 -14.19 3.30 -5.26
N HIS A 94 -13.88 2.12 -5.82
CA HIS A 94 -14.41 1.67 -7.11
C HIS A 94 -15.00 0.24 -7.07
N PRO A 95 -15.93 -0.05 -6.15
CA PRO A 95 -16.34 -1.42 -5.83
C PRO A 95 -17.08 -2.14 -6.97
N ASP A 96 -17.73 -1.39 -7.87
CA ASP A 96 -18.48 -1.94 -9.00
C ASP A 96 -17.59 -2.26 -10.21
N GLU A 97 -16.36 -1.73 -10.25
CA GLU A 97 -15.39 -1.94 -11.32
C GLU A 97 -14.36 -3.04 -10.99
N VAL A 98 -14.21 -3.40 -9.71
CA VAL A 98 -13.30 -4.46 -9.29
C VAL A 98 -14.03 -5.80 -9.31
N SER A 99 -13.53 -6.76 -10.09
CA SER A 99 -14.11 -8.10 -10.14
C SER A 99 -13.65 -9.00 -9.00
N VAL A 100 -12.39 -8.87 -8.59
CA VAL A 100 -11.76 -9.69 -7.54
C VAL A 100 -10.77 -8.85 -6.75
N LEU A 101 -10.80 -8.96 -5.42
CA LEU A 101 -9.79 -8.41 -4.52
C LEU A 101 -9.04 -9.56 -3.83
N ALA A 102 -7.81 -9.82 -4.26
CA ALA A 102 -6.97 -10.91 -3.73
C ALA A 102 -5.79 -10.33 -2.93
N ILE A 103 -5.98 -10.07 -1.63
CA ILE A 103 -4.97 -9.43 -0.77
C ILE A 103 -4.38 -10.41 0.26
N GLN A 104 -3.08 -10.28 0.53
CA GLN A 104 -2.32 -11.20 1.39
C GLN A 104 -1.91 -10.48 2.68
N TYR A 105 -2.28 -11.04 3.85
CA TYR A 105 -1.96 -10.50 5.18
C TYR A 105 -2.05 -8.95 5.25
N PRO A 106 -3.19 -8.36 4.83
CA PRO A 106 -3.27 -6.92 4.59
C PRO A 106 -3.21 -6.12 5.89
N TYR A 107 -2.62 -4.93 5.80
CA TYR A 107 -2.66 -3.92 6.87
C TYR A 107 -4.02 -3.21 6.85
N VAL A 108 -5.03 -3.72 7.57
CA VAL A 108 -6.42 -3.22 7.47
C VAL A 108 -6.86 -2.35 8.65
N ASP A 109 -6.32 -2.61 9.84
CA ASP A 109 -6.53 -1.76 11.01
C ASP A 109 -5.29 -0.90 11.23
N VAL A 110 -5.37 0.35 10.76
CA VAL A 110 -4.26 1.30 10.82
C VAL A 110 -4.09 1.93 12.20
N LYS A 111 -5.08 1.77 13.09
CA LYS A 111 -5.06 2.24 14.48
C LYS A 111 -4.95 1.08 15.47
N ASP A 112 -4.58 -0.12 15.01
CA ASP A 112 -4.24 -1.22 15.90
C ASP A 112 -3.15 -0.75 16.88
N LYS A 113 -3.28 -1.21 18.14
CA LYS A 113 -2.39 -0.82 19.25
C LYS A 113 -0.93 -1.03 18.92
N VAL A 114 -0.59 -2.04 18.12
CA VAL A 114 0.81 -2.27 17.73
C VAL A 114 1.42 -1.10 16.95
N PHE A 115 0.61 -0.24 16.32
CA PHE A 115 1.05 0.94 15.57
C PHE A 115 0.88 2.27 16.31
N THR A 116 -0.01 2.32 17.31
CA THR A 116 -0.32 3.55 18.09
C THR A 116 0.27 3.56 19.50
N GLU A 117 0.54 2.38 20.06
CA GLU A 117 1.09 2.19 21.41
C GLU A 117 2.40 1.38 21.36
N GLY A 118 2.60 0.56 20.32
CA GLY A 118 3.73 -0.35 20.18
C GLY A 118 3.45 -1.75 20.72
N PRO A 119 4.33 -2.73 20.45
CA PRO A 119 4.21 -4.08 20.99
C PRO A 119 4.46 -4.05 22.51
N GLY A 120 3.72 -4.89 23.27
CA GLY A 120 4.01 -5.10 24.68
C GLY A 120 5.41 -5.71 24.89
N GLU A 121 5.91 -5.68 26.13
CA GLU A 121 7.26 -6.15 26.48
C GLU A 121 7.56 -7.57 25.97
N ASN A 122 6.57 -8.47 26.05
CA ASN A 122 6.68 -9.87 25.65
C ASN A 122 6.06 -10.16 24.27
N ASP A 123 5.51 -9.16 23.59
CA ASP A 123 4.91 -9.34 22.28
C ASP A 123 5.98 -9.34 21.18
N PRO A 124 5.73 -10.04 20.05
CA PRO A 124 6.58 -9.92 18.89
C PRO A 124 6.53 -8.49 18.34
N THR A 125 7.69 -7.98 17.94
CA THR A 125 7.80 -6.73 17.18
C THR A 125 7.11 -6.87 15.82
N VAL A 126 6.77 -5.73 15.21
CA VAL A 126 6.25 -5.70 13.84
C VAL A 126 7.25 -6.40 12.90
N LEU A 127 6.75 -7.26 12.02
CA LEU A 127 7.55 -8.16 11.16
C LEU A 127 8.51 -9.11 11.90
N ARG A 128 8.38 -9.28 13.22
CA ARG A 128 9.32 -10.01 14.08
C ARG A 128 10.77 -9.50 13.94
N TRP A 129 10.92 -8.19 13.76
CA TRP A 129 12.22 -7.54 13.66
C TRP A 129 13.04 -7.72 14.94
N PRO A 130 14.34 -8.08 14.88
CA PRO A 130 15.16 -8.24 16.08
C PRO A 130 15.24 -6.95 16.89
N LYS A 131 14.93 -7.00 18.19
CA LYS A 131 14.86 -5.81 19.05
C LYS A 131 16.17 -5.02 19.08
N GLU A 132 17.30 -5.72 19.04
CA GLU A 132 18.65 -5.15 19.08
C GLU A 132 19.02 -4.41 17.77
N GLN A 133 18.20 -4.56 16.72
CA GLN A 133 18.38 -3.90 15.43
C GLN A 133 17.35 -2.79 15.17
N ILE A 134 16.52 -2.47 16.17
CA ILE A 134 15.52 -1.40 16.07
C ILE A 134 16.20 -0.09 16.48
N PRO A 135 16.24 0.93 15.60
CA PRO A 135 16.72 2.26 15.96
C PRO A 135 15.97 2.84 17.16
N GLU A 136 16.64 3.66 17.95
CA GLU A 136 16.02 4.35 19.08
C GLU A 136 14.90 5.30 18.62
N GLU A 137 13.96 5.64 19.50
CA GLU A 137 12.79 6.46 19.14
C GLU A 137 13.21 7.78 18.47
N GLY A 138 14.23 8.45 19.03
CA GLY A 138 14.75 9.71 18.50
C GLY A 138 15.31 9.59 17.08
N GLU A 139 15.97 8.47 16.75
CA GLU A 139 16.49 8.22 15.41
C GLU A 139 15.35 7.98 14.41
N GLY A 140 14.30 7.26 14.82
CA GLY A 140 13.08 7.08 14.03
C GLY A 140 12.37 8.41 13.74
N LEU A 141 12.26 9.28 14.75
CA LEU A 141 11.66 10.60 14.64
C LEU A 141 12.50 11.57 13.79
N GLU A 142 13.82 11.54 13.91
CA GLU A 142 14.69 12.35 13.03
C GLU A 142 14.59 11.87 11.58
N TRP A 143 14.61 10.55 11.36
CA TRP A 143 14.48 9.96 10.04
C TRP A 143 13.15 10.32 9.39
N VAL A 144 12.03 10.26 10.12
CA VAL A 144 10.71 10.52 9.51
C VAL A 144 10.60 11.96 9.02
N GLU A 145 11.16 12.92 9.76
CA GLU A 145 11.15 14.33 9.38
C GLU A 145 12.03 14.61 8.15
N ASP A 146 13.24 14.04 8.06
CA ASP A 146 14.09 14.17 6.86
C ASP A 146 13.48 13.44 5.65
N ALA A 147 13.00 12.21 5.84
CA ALA A 147 12.47 11.38 4.76
C ALA A 147 11.18 11.98 4.16
N ARG A 148 10.35 12.64 4.97
CA ARG A 148 9.09 13.26 4.53
C ARG A 148 9.29 14.36 3.49
N MET A 149 10.44 15.04 3.56
CA MET A 149 10.80 16.11 2.64
C MET A 149 11.22 15.60 1.26
N LYS A 150 11.39 14.27 1.09
CA LYS A 150 11.90 13.64 -0.13
C LYS A 150 10.83 12.75 -0.75
N MET A 151 10.27 13.19 -1.88
CA MET A 151 9.34 12.39 -2.65
C MET A 151 10.06 11.25 -3.36
N VAL A 152 9.79 10.01 -2.94
CA VAL A 152 10.38 8.82 -3.56
C VAL A 152 9.31 7.77 -3.82
N SER A 153 9.37 7.08 -4.96
CA SER A 153 8.57 5.89 -5.25
C SER A 153 9.42 4.61 -5.27
N LYS A 154 10.73 4.73 -5.00
CA LYS A 154 11.70 3.63 -4.98
C LYS A 154 12.77 3.94 -3.92
N ALA A 155 13.03 3.00 -3.01
CA ALA A 155 14.04 3.10 -1.95
C ALA A 155 14.58 1.70 -1.55
N GLY A 156 15.60 1.56 -0.71
CA GLY A 156 16.03 0.22 -0.26
C GLY A 156 15.29 -0.24 1.01
N PHE A 157 15.71 -1.40 1.55
CA PHE A 157 15.14 -1.94 2.80
C PHE A 157 15.57 -1.17 4.04
N GLU A 158 16.54 -0.25 3.96
CA GLU A 158 17.03 0.56 5.08
C GLU A 158 15.91 1.34 5.79
N ARG A 159 14.87 1.75 5.04
CA ARG A 159 13.69 2.43 5.59
C ARG A 159 12.88 1.54 6.55
N SER A 160 12.97 0.22 6.41
CA SER A 160 12.16 -0.72 7.20
C SER A 160 12.48 -0.58 8.67
N ALA A 161 13.77 -0.53 9.05
CA ALA A 161 14.20 -0.41 10.44
C ALA A 161 13.60 0.83 11.12
N PHE A 162 13.59 1.99 10.44
CA PHE A 162 13.01 3.21 10.99
C PHE A 162 11.48 3.16 11.08
N ASN A 163 10.78 2.57 10.10
CA ASN A 163 9.33 2.36 10.22
C ASN A 163 9.01 1.40 11.38
N ILE A 164 9.80 0.35 11.58
CA ILE A 164 9.67 -0.57 12.72
C ILE A 164 9.96 0.14 14.04
N SER A 165 10.95 1.03 14.09
CA SER A 165 11.20 1.89 15.27
C SER A 165 9.96 2.71 15.60
N LEU A 166 9.38 3.41 14.61
CA LEU A 166 8.16 4.19 14.82
C LEU A 166 6.97 3.32 15.25
N CYS A 167 6.82 2.10 14.76
CA CYS A 167 5.81 1.17 15.28
C CYS A 167 6.10 0.80 16.74
N THR A 168 7.36 0.46 17.04
CA THR A 168 7.80 0.00 18.36
C THR A 168 7.52 1.02 19.45
N TYR A 169 7.67 2.31 19.13
CA TYR A 169 7.43 3.40 20.05
C TYR A 169 6.04 4.06 19.91
N GLY A 170 5.10 3.43 19.19
CA GLY A 170 3.73 3.94 19.03
C GLY A 170 3.61 5.24 18.23
N GLN A 171 4.63 5.59 17.46
CA GLN A 171 4.69 6.82 16.65
C GLN A 171 4.22 6.59 15.21
N PHE A 172 4.05 5.34 14.76
CA PHE A 172 3.85 5.05 13.34
C PHE A 172 2.58 5.70 12.77
N TYR A 173 1.43 5.57 13.43
CA TYR A 173 0.20 6.16 12.90
C TYR A 173 0.30 7.70 12.84
N SER A 174 0.65 8.34 13.96
CA SER A 174 0.66 9.79 14.10
C SER A 174 1.79 10.50 13.35
N LYS A 175 2.86 9.79 12.99
CA LYS A 175 3.98 10.36 12.23
C LYS A 175 4.02 9.92 10.78
N VAL A 176 3.53 8.73 10.44
CA VAL A 176 3.68 8.17 9.09
C VAL A 176 2.36 8.16 8.33
N VAL A 177 1.29 7.70 8.96
CA VAL A 177 -0.02 7.51 8.30
C VAL A 177 -0.82 8.81 8.27
N ASP A 178 -1.02 9.46 9.42
CA ASP A 178 -1.75 10.72 9.56
C ASP A 178 -0.92 11.78 10.32
N PRO A 179 0.16 12.30 9.69
CA PRO A 179 1.05 13.29 10.30
C PRO A 179 0.39 14.64 10.56
N LEU A 180 -0.76 14.90 9.95
CA LEU A 180 -1.49 16.15 10.06
C LEU A 180 -2.65 16.05 11.06
N GLY A 181 -2.90 14.86 11.63
CA GLY A 181 -3.98 14.63 12.60
C GLY A 181 -5.35 14.94 12.03
N LEU A 182 -5.59 14.60 10.76
CA LEU A 182 -6.83 14.92 10.05
C LEU A 182 -7.98 14.01 10.49
N ASP A 183 -7.70 12.79 10.96
CA ASP A 183 -8.67 11.79 11.43
C ASP A 183 -9.81 11.52 10.43
N VAL A 184 -9.46 11.45 9.15
CA VAL A 184 -10.43 11.26 8.06
C VAL A 184 -10.73 9.78 7.81
N VAL A 185 -11.99 9.49 7.49
CA VAL A 185 -12.48 8.12 7.27
C VAL A 185 -11.74 7.42 6.13
N GLU A 186 -11.27 8.17 5.13
CA GLU A 186 -10.59 7.69 3.94
C GLU A 186 -9.28 6.96 4.25
N LEU A 187 -8.65 7.22 5.42
CA LEU A 187 -7.42 6.54 5.83
C LEU A 187 -7.67 5.17 6.48
N GLU A 188 -8.92 4.85 6.81
CA GLU A 188 -9.27 3.72 7.67
C GLU A 188 -10.25 2.77 6.96
N PRO A 189 -9.77 1.67 6.33
CA PRO A 189 -10.62 0.78 5.55
C PRO A 189 -11.84 0.25 6.33
N LEU A 190 -11.64 -0.08 7.61
CA LEU A 190 -12.71 -0.57 8.47
C LEU A 190 -13.78 0.50 8.72
N ARG A 191 -13.39 1.75 9.03
CA ARG A 191 -14.34 2.86 9.20
C ARG A 191 -15.07 3.19 7.89
N ARG A 192 -14.43 3.05 6.73
CA ARG A 192 -15.12 3.21 5.42
C ARG A 192 -16.23 2.16 5.25
N ILE A 193 -15.95 0.91 5.61
CA ILE A 193 -16.94 -0.18 5.53
C ILE A 193 -18.09 0.08 6.50
N GLU A 194 -17.80 0.48 7.74
CA GLU A 194 -18.81 0.88 8.73
C GLU A 194 -19.66 2.06 8.26
N ALA A 195 -19.06 3.01 7.54
CA ALA A 195 -19.74 4.13 6.90
C ALA A 195 -20.53 3.75 5.63
N GLY A 196 -20.56 2.47 5.25
CA GLY A 196 -21.36 1.95 4.14
C GLY A 196 -20.63 1.77 2.82
N ALA A 197 -19.29 1.87 2.80
CA ALA A 197 -18.52 1.52 1.61
C ALA A 197 -18.71 0.03 1.27
N LYS A 198 -18.93 -0.25 -0.02
CA LYS A 198 -19.15 -1.62 -0.49
C LYS A 198 -17.82 -2.28 -0.80
N LEU A 199 -17.76 -3.57 -0.55
CA LEU A 199 -16.68 -4.42 -1.06
C LEU A 199 -17.01 -4.87 -2.49
N PRO A 200 -15.98 -5.22 -3.30
CA PRO A 200 -16.18 -5.84 -4.60
C PRO A 200 -17.08 -7.08 -4.52
N LYS A 201 -17.80 -7.38 -5.60
CA LYS A 201 -18.78 -8.50 -5.63
C LYS A 201 -18.18 -9.86 -5.29
N LYS A 202 -16.88 -10.05 -5.51
CA LYS A 202 -16.14 -11.27 -5.13
C LYS A 202 -14.87 -10.88 -4.38
N MET A 203 -14.68 -11.51 -3.23
CA MET A 203 -13.47 -11.50 -2.42
C MET A 203 -12.98 -12.93 -2.26
#